data_AF-K1U027-F1
#
_entry.id   AF-K1U027-F1
#
_cell.length_a   1.000
_cell.length_b   1.000
_cell.length_c   1.000
_cell.angle_alpha   90.00
_cell.angle_beta   90.00
_cell.angle_gamma   90.00
#
_symmetry.space_group_name_H-M   'P 1'
#
loop_
_entity.id
_entity.type
_entity.pdbx_description
1 polymer ?
#
loop_
_entity_poly.entity_id
_entity_poly.type
_entity_poly.pdbx_seq_one_letter_code
_entity_poly.pdbx_strand_id
1 'polypeptide(L)'
;VDRIVIESFRNIHNNDNINNILHKDGDSRNNKLSNLEFGIDEEIWIFINENDIERERYQISNLGRIMSYGQIIQTNVVNSRGYLTVNLHTICGQHKRRSYTIHRLVAKYFVPGYTEETTDVNHINGIKTNNHYRNLEWVTHKENMQHAFQLDMVTRAKGEDVVFSKLNNDVVETICQQFIRFWGRSESVYDYMKSQGYDV
;
A
#
# COMPACT_ATOMS: atom_id res chain seq x y z
N VAL A 1 -20.57 9.85 4.44
CA VAL A 1 -21.09 10.35 3.14
C VAL A 1 -20.99 9.21 2.14
N ASP A 2 -21.98 9.04 1.27
CA ASP A 2 -21.95 8.03 0.22
C ASP A 2 -20.89 8.35 -0.86
N ARG A 3 -20.23 7.34 -1.42
CA ARG A 3 -19.09 7.48 -2.36
C ARG A 3 -19.47 8.29 -3.60
N ILE A 4 -20.70 8.10 -4.10
CA ILE A 4 -21.26 8.82 -5.26
C ILE A 4 -21.38 10.32 -4.98
N VAL A 5 -21.76 10.67 -3.75
CA VAL A 5 -21.94 12.06 -3.32
C VAL A 5 -20.58 12.75 -3.16
N ILE A 6 -19.58 12.04 -2.64
CA ILE A 6 -18.19 12.52 -2.53
C ILE A 6 -17.62 12.83 -3.93
N GLU A 7 -17.75 11.90 -4.88
CA GLU A 7 -17.25 12.09 -6.26
C GLU A 7 -17.97 13.25 -6.97
N SER A 8 -19.28 13.37 -6.80
CA SER A 8 -20.06 14.49 -7.36
C SER A 8 -19.60 15.84 -6.79
N PHE A 9 -19.35 15.92 -5.48
CA PHE A 9 -18.89 17.15 -4.83
C PHE A 9 -17.47 17.54 -5.26
N ARG A 10 -16.56 16.57 -5.43
CA ARG A 10 -15.20 16.80 -5.95
C ARG A 10 -15.20 17.36 -7.37
N ASN A 11 -16.01 16.76 -8.24
CA ASN A 11 -16.13 17.17 -9.65
C ASN A 11 -16.64 18.61 -9.78
N ILE A 12 -17.65 19.00 -8.98
CA ILE A 12 -18.19 20.37 -8.99
C ILE A 12 -17.12 21.40 -8.61
N HIS A 13 -16.20 21.03 -7.73
CA HIS A 13 -15.19 21.93 -7.16
C HIS A 13 -13.79 21.75 -7.75
N ASN A 14 -13.62 20.92 -8.79
CA ASN A 14 -12.34 20.61 -9.46
C ASN A 14 -11.20 20.29 -8.46
N ASN A 15 -11.49 19.50 -7.43
CA ASN A 15 -10.50 19.20 -6.39
C ASN A 15 -10.46 17.72 -6.02
N ASP A 16 -9.64 16.98 -6.78
CA ASP A 16 -9.49 15.52 -6.66
C ASP A 16 -8.71 15.08 -5.40
N ASN A 17 -8.00 16.01 -4.76
CA ASN A 17 -7.14 15.72 -3.60
C ASN A 17 -7.88 15.76 -2.26
N ILE A 18 -9.19 16.07 -2.24
CA ILE A 18 -9.92 16.25 -0.98
C ILE A 18 -10.62 14.97 -0.53
N ASN A 19 -10.15 14.42 0.59
CA ASN A 19 -10.80 13.31 1.30
C ASN A 19 -11.66 13.77 2.49
N ASN A 20 -11.61 15.05 2.85
CA ASN A 20 -12.37 15.59 4.00
C ASN A 20 -13.61 16.36 3.56
N ILE A 21 -14.75 15.69 3.61
CA ILE A 21 -16.05 16.33 3.40
C ILE A 21 -16.81 16.23 4.70
N LEU A 22 -17.14 17.38 5.27
CA LEU A 22 -17.90 17.51 6.49
C LEU A 22 -19.35 17.87 6.18
N HIS A 23 -20.25 17.48 7.07
CA HIS A 23 -21.65 17.91 7.06
C HIS A 23 -21.79 19.16 7.93
N LYS A 24 -22.25 20.27 7.36
CA LYS A 24 -22.40 21.57 8.04
C LYS A 24 -23.31 21.50 9.27
N ASP A 25 -24.30 20.60 9.22
CA ASP A 25 -25.26 20.36 10.29
C ASP A 25 -24.83 19.28 11.28
N GLY A 26 -23.67 18.64 11.06
CA GLY A 26 -23.19 17.50 11.85
C GLY A 26 -23.98 16.20 11.67
N ASP A 27 -25.02 16.18 10.82
CA ASP A 27 -25.79 14.98 10.53
C ASP A 27 -25.17 14.22 9.36
N SER A 28 -24.48 13.13 9.69
CA SER A 28 -23.81 12.25 8.72
C SER A 28 -24.74 11.61 7.67
N ARG A 29 -26.07 11.69 7.86
CA ARG A 29 -27.08 11.19 6.94
C ARG A 29 -27.53 12.24 5.92
N ASN A 30 -27.30 13.54 6.16
CA ASN A 30 -27.75 14.61 5.29
C ASN A 30 -26.77 14.88 4.13
N ASN A 31 -26.77 13.98 3.14
CA ASN A 31 -25.86 14.02 2.00
C ASN A 31 -26.22 15.06 0.91
N LYS A 32 -27.01 16.10 1.22
CA LYS A 32 -27.27 17.18 0.26
C LYS A 32 -25.97 17.94 -0.02
N LEU A 33 -25.62 18.16 -1.29
CA LEU A 33 -24.41 18.92 -1.70
C LEU A 33 -24.30 20.28 -1.01
N SER A 34 -25.42 20.98 -0.80
CA SER A 34 -25.48 22.27 -0.09
C SER A 34 -25.09 22.18 1.39
N ASN A 35 -25.24 21.00 1.99
CA ASN A 35 -24.93 20.68 3.38
C ASN A 35 -23.50 20.13 3.55
N LEU A 36 -22.77 19.95 2.46
CA LEU A 36 -21.38 19.52 2.51
C LEU A 36 -20.44 20.72 2.50
N GLU A 37 -19.36 20.63 3.24
CA GLU A 37 -18.25 21.58 3.21
C GLU A 37 -16.91 20.88 3.23
N PHE A 38 -15.90 21.59 2.75
CA PHE A 38 -14.53 21.13 2.85
C PHE A 38 -14.04 21.29 4.28
N GLY A 39 -13.74 20.18 4.93
CA GLY A 39 -12.95 20.23 6.14
C GLY A 39 -11.50 20.51 5.75
N ILE A 40 -10.97 21.67 6.11
CA ILE A 40 -9.53 21.91 6.02
C ILE A 40 -8.93 21.08 7.15
N ASP A 41 -8.26 19.98 6.80
CA ASP A 41 -7.32 19.39 7.76
C ASP A 41 -6.19 20.40 7.89
N GLU A 42 -6.18 21.17 8.99
CA GLU A 42 -5.01 21.98 9.32
C GLU A 42 -3.80 21.04 9.38
N GLU A 43 -2.66 21.51 8.86
CA GLU A 43 -1.44 20.73 8.92
C GLU A 43 -0.92 20.75 10.37
N ILE A 44 -0.96 19.59 11.02
CA ILE A 44 -0.53 19.42 12.40
C ILE A 44 0.90 18.88 12.38
N TRP A 45 1.77 19.50 13.17
CA TRP A 45 3.17 19.10 13.33
C TRP A 45 3.42 18.52 14.73
N ILE A 46 4.09 17.37 14.77
CA ILE A 46 4.46 16.68 16.02
C ILE A 46 5.97 16.39 16.01
N PHE A 47 6.62 16.57 17.16
CA PHE A 47 8.02 16.19 17.32
C PHE A 47 8.22 14.68 17.24
N ILE A 48 9.17 14.26 16.43
CA ILE A 48 9.57 12.85 16.31
C ILE A 48 10.33 12.49 17.60
N ASN A 49 9.84 11.48 18.31
CA ASN A 49 10.43 10.96 19.54
C ASN A 49 10.80 9.48 19.35
N GLU A 50 11.94 9.25 18.70
CA GLU A 50 12.56 7.93 18.59
C GLU A 50 13.76 7.85 19.53
N ASN A 51 14.02 6.65 20.07
CA ASN A 51 15.05 6.44 21.10
C ASN A 51 16.48 6.82 20.67
N ASP A 52 16.77 6.76 19.37
CA ASP A 52 18.07 7.03 18.77
C ASP A 52 18.13 8.39 18.09
N ILE A 53 17.10 9.24 18.22
CA ILE A 53 17.03 10.58 17.64
C ILE A 53 17.07 11.63 18.76
N GLU A 54 17.75 12.74 18.48
CA GLU A 54 17.77 13.90 19.36
C GLU A 54 16.36 14.48 19.54
N ARG A 55 15.93 14.64 20.80
CA ARG A 55 14.62 15.23 21.11
C ARG A 55 14.50 16.62 20.49
N GLU A 56 13.28 16.96 20.08
CA GLU A 56 12.91 18.29 19.58
C GLU A 56 13.64 18.75 18.31
N ARG A 57 14.45 17.88 17.69
CA ARG A 57 15.20 18.21 16.48
C ARG A 57 14.36 18.13 15.21
N TYR A 58 13.52 17.10 15.10
CA TYR A 58 12.74 16.79 13.93
C TYR A 58 11.24 16.79 14.24
N GLN A 59 10.44 17.30 13.30
CA GLN A 59 8.98 17.24 13.35
C GLN A 59 8.45 16.54 12.11
N ILE A 60 7.30 15.89 12.25
CA ILE A 60 6.56 15.27 11.16
C ILE A 60 5.14 15.82 11.13
N SER A 61 4.62 16.04 9.92
CA SER A 61 3.24 16.47 9.73
C SER A 61 2.30 15.32 9.38
N ASN A 62 1.01 15.52 9.63
CA ASN A 62 -0.07 14.61 9.21
C ASN A 62 -0.16 14.43 7.68
N LEU A 63 0.52 15.29 6.91
CA LEU A 63 0.64 15.22 5.45
C LEU A 63 1.91 14.48 4.98
N GLY A 64 2.74 14.02 5.91
CA GLY A 64 3.99 13.31 5.61
C GLY A 64 5.16 14.22 5.23
N ARG A 65 5.11 15.51 5.62
CA ARG A 65 6.27 16.41 5.52
C ARG A 65 7.12 16.31 6.77
N ILE A 66 8.42 16.58 6.62
CA ILE A 66 9.37 16.54 7.72
C ILE A 66 10.07 17.88 7.82
N MET A 67 10.32 18.32 9.04
CA MET A 67 10.97 19.58 9.37
C MET A 67 12.16 19.33 10.29
N SER A 68 13.25 20.07 10.08
CA SER A 68 14.44 20.11 10.93
C SER A 68 14.72 21.56 11.29
N TYR A 69 14.82 21.88 12.59
CA TYR A 69 15.11 23.24 13.06
C TYR A 69 14.25 24.34 12.39
N GLY A 70 12.95 24.09 12.21
CA GLY A 70 12.02 25.05 11.60
C GLY A 70 12.01 25.08 10.07
N GLN A 71 12.84 24.29 9.39
CA GLN A 71 12.89 24.22 7.92
C GLN A 71 12.37 22.88 7.42
N ILE A 72 11.44 22.92 6.47
CA ILE A 72 10.96 21.72 5.79
C ILE A 72 12.11 21.11 4.99
N ILE A 73 12.38 19.84 5.23
CA ILE A 73 13.40 19.10 4.49
C ILE A 73 12.75 18.35 3.33
N GLN A 74 13.45 18.27 2.20
CA GLN A 74 12.96 17.57 1.02
C GLN A 74 13.07 16.06 1.23
N THR A 75 11.98 15.34 0.96
CA THR A 75 11.85 13.90 1.23
C THR A 75 11.56 13.10 -0.03
N ASN A 76 12.21 13.42 -1.14
CA ASN A 76 11.96 12.80 -2.46
C ASN A 76 12.70 11.47 -2.67
N VAL A 77 13.28 10.89 -1.62
CA VAL A 77 14.06 9.66 -1.74
C VAL A 77 13.11 8.46 -1.64
N VAL A 78 12.90 7.80 -2.76
CA VAL A 78 12.10 6.56 -2.85
C VAL A 78 13.03 5.34 -2.72
N ASN A 79 12.68 4.40 -1.85
CA ASN A 79 13.45 3.17 -1.71
C ASN A 79 13.13 2.14 -2.82
N SER A 80 13.86 1.03 -2.86
CA SER A 80 13.66 -0.05 -3.85
C SER A 80 12.26 -0.68 -3.81
N ARG A 81 11.50 -0.48 -2.72
CA ARG A 81 10.12 -0.97 -2.56
C ARG A 81 9.07 0.07 -2.93
N GLY A 82 9.46 1.27 -3.36
CA GLY A 82 8.56 2.35 -3.80
C GLY A 82 8.08 3.30 -2.69
N TYR A 83 8.62 3.21 -1.47
CA TYR A 83 8.21 4.07 -0.36
C TYR A 83 9.12 5.28 -0.21
N LEU A 84 8.54 6.44 0.11
CA LEU A 84 9.32 7.62 0.48
C LEU A 84 10.03 7.41 1.81
N THR A 85 11.27 7.87 1.86
CA THR A 85 12.19 7.71 2.99
C THR A 85 12.89 9.02 3.35
N VAL A 86 13.35 9.08 4.59
CA VAL A 86 14.14 10.18 5.14
C VAL A 86 15.32 9.60 5.92
N ASN A 87 16.46 10.27 5.89
CA ASN A 87 17.61 9.91 6.72
C ASN A 87 17.73 10.92 7.86
N LEU A 88 17.45 10.48 9.08
CA LEU A 88 17.51 11.31 10.29
C LEU A 88 18.83 11.08 11.01
N HIS A 89 19.39 12.14 11.59
CA HIS A 89 20.61 12.04 12.38
C HIS A 89 20.34 11.34 13.71
N THR A 90 21.21 10.39 14.04
CA THR A 90 21.13 9.64 15.30
C THR A 90 22.07 10.23 16.34
N ILE A 91 21.69 10.13 17.62
CA ILE A 91 22.53 10.52 18.76
C ILE A 91 23.47 9.40 19.23
N CYS A 92 23.19 8.15 18.82
CA CYS A 92 23.94 6.98 19.23
C CYS A 92 24.08 5.97 18.07
N GLY A 93 25.06 5.08 18.18
CA GLY A 93 25.33 4.01 17.21
C GLY A 93 26.54 4.26 16.30
N GLN A 94 26.96 3.20 15.60
CA GLN A 94 28.09 3.25 14.66
C GLN A 94 27.79 4.11 13.42
N HIS A 95 26.50 4.24 13.06
CA HIS A 95 26.05 5.03 11.93
C HIS A 95 25.54 6.39 12.40
N LYS A 96 25.99 7.46 11.74
CA LYS A 96 25.60 8.86 12.06
C LYS A 96 24.18 9.23 11.61
N ARG A 97 23.51 8.34 10.87
CA ARG A 97 22.17 8.54 10.28
C ARG A 97 21.44 7.20 10.20
N ARG A 98 20.12 7.25 10.36
CA ARG A 98 19.22 6.11 10.17
C ARG A 98 18.12 6.46 9.18
N SER A 99 17.80 5.51 8.31
CA SER A 99 16.72 5.66 7.32
C SER A 99 15.38 5.26 7.92
N TYR A 100 14.39 6.12 7.73
CA TYR A 100 13.00 5.92 8.13
C TYR A 100 12.10 6.01 6.91
N THR A 101 11.02 5.23 6.89
CA THR A 101 9.95 5.38 5.91
C THR A 101 8.93 6.39 6.41
N ILE A 102 8.48 7.28 5.53
CA ILE A 102 7.62 8.40 5.93
C ILE A 102 6.25 7.89 6.39
N HIS A 103 5.61 7.00 5.62
CA HIS A 103 4.30 6.44 6.00
C HIS A 103 4.30 5.81 7.39
N ARG A 104 5.36 5.10 7.80
CA ARG A 104 5.44 4.53 9.16
C ARG A 104 5.57 5.59 10.23
N LEU A 105 6.36 6.64 9.98
CA LEU A 105 6.44 7.76 10.90
C LEU A 105 5.06 8.43 11.01
N VAL A 106 4.39 8.76 9.89
CA VAL A 106 3.05 9.36 9.93
C VAL A 106 2.07 8.48 10.69
N ALA A 107 2.03 7.18 10.37
CA ALA A 107 1.13 6.24 11.01
C ALA A 107 1.35 6.15 12.53
N LYS A 108 2.61 6.19 12.98
CA LYS A 108 2.96 6.16 14.40
C LYS A 108 2.37 7.33 15.20
N TYR A 109 2.31 8.53 14.60
CA TYR A 109 1.90 9.75 15.32
C TYR A 109 0.45 10.18 15.04
N PHE A 110 -0.13 9.81 13.89
CA PHE A 110 -1.42 10.34 13.43
C PHE A 110 -2.47 9.26 13.13
N VAL A 111 -2.11 7.98 13.14
CA VAL A 111 -3.04 6.89 12.80
C VAL A 111 -3.29 6.01 14.03
N PRO A 112 -4.51 5.99 14.59
CA PRO A 112 -4.86 5.10 15.69
C PRO A 112 -4.94 3.64 15.21
N GLY A 113 -4.97 2.69 16.15
CA GLY A 113 -5.19 1.27 15.84
C GLY A 113 -3.93 0.41 15.70
N TYR A 114 -2.77 0.92 16.13
CA TYR A 114 -1.59 0.07 16.32
C TYR A 114 -1.85 -0.95 17.43
N THR A 115 -1.61 -2.22 17.13
CA THR A 115 -1.62 -3.35 18.08
C THR A 115 -0.45 -4.29 17.78
N GLU A 116 -0.21 -5.28 18.65
CA GLU A 116 0.80 -6.32 18.40
C GLU A 116 0.47 -7.18 17.16
N GLU A 117 -0.80 -7.23 16.76
CA GLU A 117 -1.28 -7.98 15.59
C GLU A 117 -1.27 -7.15 14.31
N THR A 118 -1.50 -5.83 14.42
CA THR A 118 -1.58 -4.87 13.31
C THR A 118 -0.29 -4.06 13.13
N THR A 119 0.79 -4.76 12.77
CA THR A 119 2.14 -4.17 12.71
C THR A 119 2.51 -3.56 11.36
N ASP A 120 1.74 -3.86 10.30
CA ASP A 120 1.97 -3.34 8.95
C ASP A 120 1.15 -2.05 8.72
N VAL A 121 1.73 -1.10 8.00
CA VAL A 121 1.03 0.12 7.56
C VAL A 121 0.62 -0.06 6.11
N ASN A 122 -0.68 -0.04 5.82
CA ASN A 122 -1.22 -0.12 4.48
C ASN A 122 -1.56 1.27 3.92
N HIS A 123 -1.40 1.44 2.61
CA HIS A 123 -1.88 2.60 1.86
C HIS A 123 -3.23 2.25 1.24
N ILE A 124 -4.31 2.87 1.71
CA ILE A 124 -5.69 2.53 1.31
C ILE A 124 -5.85 2.62 -0.22
N ASN A 125 -5.31 3.66 -0.84
CA ASN A 125 -5.34 3.86 -2.29
C ASN A 125 -4.26 3.11 -3.10
N GLY A 126 -3.37 2.35 -2.45
CA GLY A 126 -2.24 1.67 -3.11
C GLY A 126 -1.08 2.58 -3.55
N ILE A 127 -1.17 3.89 -3.37
CA ILE A 127 -0.13 4.85 -3.78
C ILE A 127 0.87 5.05 -2.63
N LYS A 128 2.01 4.36 -2.71
CA LYS A 128 3.07 4.34 -1.67
C LYS A 128 3.72 5.68 -1.35
N THR A 129 3.56 6.68 -2.22
CA THR A 129 4.05 8.05 -2.04
C THR A 129 3.02 8.97 -1.40
N ASN A 130 1.75 8.55 -1.32
CA ASN A 130 0.70 9.31 -0.65
C ASN A 130 0.69 9.00 0.85
N ASN A 131 1.48 9.76 1.61
CA ASN A 131 1.66 9.56 3.05
C ASN A 131 0.68 10.39 3.91
N HIS A 132 -0.43 10.86 3.35
CA HIS A 132 -1.45 11.55 4.14
C HIS A 132 -2.01 10.58 5.19
N TYR A 133 -2.12 11.00 6.46
CA TYR A 133 -2.49 10.09 7.56
C TYR A 133 -3.80 9.33 7.31
N ARG A 134 -4.83 9.97 6.75
CA ARG A 134 -6.10 9.32 6.36
C ARG A 134 -6.00 8.28 5.24
N ASN A 135 -4.91 8.28 4.47
CA ASN A 135 -4.64 7.26 3.46
C ASN A 135 -3.91 6.05 4.07
N LEU A 136 -3.62 6.07 5.37
CA LEU A 136 -2.85 5.05 6.05
C LEU A 136 -3.71 4.36 7.11
N GLU A 137 -3.49 3.06 7.26
CA GLU A 137 -4.13 2.25 8.29
C GLU A 137 -3.16 1.19 8.81
N TRP A 138 -3.31 0.81 10.08
CA TRP A 138 -2.61 -0.32 10.67
C TRP A 138 -3.38 -1.61 10.38
N VAL A 139 -2.71 -2.58 9.77
CA VAL A 139 -3.31 -3.86 9.37
C VAL A 139 -2.41 -5.02 9.77
N THR A 140 -2.99 -6.20 9.80
CA THR A 140 -2.21 -7.43 9.88
C THR A 140 -1.46 -7.66 8.57
N HIS A 141 -0.37 -8.43 8.62
CA HIS A 141 0.38 -8.79 7.42
C HIS A 141 -0.49 -9.51 6.38
N LYS A 142 -1.42 -10.37 6.85
CA LYS A 142 -2.34 -11.11 5.99
C LYS A 142 -3.30 -10.18 5.24
N GLU A 143 -3.90 -9.22 5.94
CA GLU A 143 -4.79 -8.23 5.33
C GLU A 143 -4.05 -7.36 4.32
N ASN A 144 -2.84 -6.90 4.65
CA ASN A 144 -2.00 -6.12 3.73
C ASN A 144 -1.74 -6.88 2.42
N MET A 145 -1.40 -8.17 2.52
CA MET A 145 -1.19 -9.04 1.36
C MET A 145 -2.48 -9.27 0.54
N GLN A 146 -3.62 -9.40 1.22
CA GLN A 146 -4.93 -9.54 0.56
C GLN A 146 -5.32 -8.26 -0.18
N HIS A 147 -5.11 -7.09 0.42
CA HIS A 147 -5.36 -5.79 -0.21
C HIS A 147 -4.48 -5.59 -1.44
N ALA A 148 -3.19 -5.89 -1.33
CA ALA A 148 -2.26 -5.82 -2.45
C ALA A 148 -2.66 -6.75 -3.62
N PHE A 149 -3.24 -7.92 -3.31
CA PHE A 149 -3.79 -8.82 -4.34
C PHE A 149 -5.06 -8.25 -4.98
N GLN A 150 -5.95 -7.63 -4.20
CA GLN A 150 -7.18 -7.00 -4.72
C GLN A 150 -6.89 -5.80 -5.62
N LEU A 151 -5.78 -5.09 -5.37
CA LEU A 151 -5.32 -3.97 -6.17
C LEU A 151 -4.41 -4.37 -7.35
N ASP A 152 -4.27 -5.67 -7.65
CA ASP A 152 -3.37 -6.20 -8.69
C ASP A 152 -1.90 -5.71 -8.56
N MET A 153 -1.47 -5.37 -7.34
CA MET A 153 -0.12 -4.87 -7.07
C MET A 153 0.93 -5.99 -6.93
N VAL A 154 0.48 -7.25 -6.94
CA VAL A 154 1.33 -8.42 -6.79
C VAL A 154 1.36 -9.22 -8.09
N THR A 155 2.43 -9.07 -8.85
CA THR A 155 2.74 -9.98 -9.96
C THR A 155 3.17 -11.33 -9.38
N ARG A 156 2.28 -12.32 -9.40
CA ARG A 156 2.68 -13.70 -9.13
C ARG A 156 3.38 -14.22 -10.38
N ALA A 157 4.64 -14.62 -10.21
CA ALA A 157 5.30 -15.49 -11.18
C ALA A 157 4.43 -16.74 -11.41
N LYS A 158 4.27 -17.16 -12.66
CA LYS A 158 3.47 -18.33 -13.06
C LYS A 158 4.28 -19.19 -14.02
N GLY A 159 4.02 -20.50 -14.01
CA GLY A 159 4.71 -21.43 -14.90
C GLY A 159 6.23 -21.35 -14.74
N GLU A 160 6.94 -21.19 -15.85
CA GLU A 160 8.40 -21.14 -15.89
C GLU A 160 9.02 -19.93 -15.16
N ASP A 161 8.23 -18.87 -14.92
CA ASP A 161 8.70 -17.69 -14.18
C ASP A 161 8.88 -17.96 -12.67
N VAL A 162 8.31 -19.06 -12.17
CA VAL A 162 8.47 -19.47 -10.77
C VAL A 162 9.88 -20.03 -10.58
N VAL A 163 10.65 -19.50 -9.63
CA VAL A 163 12.05 -19.90 -9.36
C VAL A 163 12.22 -21.41 -9.13
N PHE A 164 11.19 -22.07 -8.62
CA PHE A 164 11.16 -23.53 -8.38
C PHE A 164 10.41 -24.31 -9.46
N SER A 165 10.12 -23.71 -10.61
CA SER A 165 9.46 -24.42 -11.70
C SER A 165 10.39 -25.51 -12.21
N LYS A 166 9.90 -26.76 -12.18
CA LYS A 166 10.61 -27.91 -12.73
C LYS A 166 10.52 -27.98 -14.25
N LEU A 167 9.54 -27.28 -14.82
CA LEU A 167 9.20 -27.32 -16.25
C LEU A 167 9.26 -25.90 -16.81
N ASN A 168 9.90 -25.76 -17.96
CA ASN A 168 9.82 -24.55 -18.77
C ASN A 168 8.84 -24.76 -19.93
N ASN A 169 8.44 -23.69 -20.59
CA ASN A 169 7.43 -23.73 -21.65
C ASN A 169 7.87 -24.64 -22.81
N ASP A 170 9.15 -24.64 -23.18
CA ASP A 170 9.70 -25.50 -24.24
C ASP A 170 9.58 -27.00 -23.91
N VAL A 171 9.85 -27.37 -22.66
CA VAL A 171 9.72 -28.75 -22.18
C VAL A 171 8.25 -29.15 -22.12
N VAL A 172 7.37 -28.26 -21.65
CA VAL A 172 5.92 -28.50 -21.66
C VAL A 172 5.42 -28.71 -23.08
N GLU A 173 5.83 -27.86 -24.03
CA GLU A 173 5.47 -27.98 -25.43
C GLU A 173 5.97 -29.31 -26.02
N THR A 174 7.22 -29.68 -25.73
CA THR A 174 7.78 -30.96 -26.16
C THR A 174 6.99 -32.14 -25.63
N ILE A 175 6.63 -32.12 -24.34
CA ILE A 175 5.78 -33.14 -23.72
C ILE A 175 4.43 -33.19 -24.45
N CYS A 176 3.75 -32.05 -24.62
CA CYS A 176 2.47 -31.99 -25.30
C CYS A 176 2.53 -32.53 -26.74
N GLN A 177 3.55 -32.17 -27.52
CA GLN A 177 3.73 -32.66 -28.88
C GLN A 177 3.98 -34.18 -28.90
N GLN A 178 4.78 -34.71 -27.97
CA GLN A 178 4.98 -36.15 -27.84
C GLN A 178 3.68 -36.88 -27.47
N PHE A 179 2.92 -36.35 -26.52
CA PHE A 179 1.61 -36.90 -26.14
C PHE A 179 0.65 -36.90 -27.32
N ILE A 180 0.55 -35.79 -28.06
CA ILE A 180 -0.31 -35.70 -29.25
C ILE A 180 0.11 -36.70 -30.33
N ARG A 181 1.42 -36.84 -30.55
CA ARG A 181 1.97 -37.75 -31.56
C ARG A 181 1.71 -39.23 -31.23
N PHE A 182 1.81 -39.61 -29.95
CA PHE A 182 1.62 -40.99 -29.52
C PHE A 182 0.15 -41.37 -29.34
N TRP A 183 -0.70 -40.44 -28.89
CA TRP A 183 -2.03 -40.77 -28.39
C TRP A 183 -3.18 -40.02 -29.06
N GLY A 184 -2.91 -39.09 -29.98
CA GLY A 184 -3.93 -38.31 -30.69
C GLY A 184 -4.33 -37.00 -29.98
N ARG A 185 -5.52 -36.47 -30.27
CA ARG A 185 -5.99 -35.18 -29.71
C ARG A 185 -6.08 -35.22 -28.18
N SER A 186 -6.02 -34.05 -27.54
CA SER A 186 -5.97 -33.89 -26.07
C SER A 186 -7.05 -34.67 -25.29
N GLU A 187 -8.24 -34.85 -25.86
CA GLU A 187 -9.35 -35.59 -25.26
C GLU A 187 -9.02 -37.08 -25.04
N SER A 188 -8.33 -37.73 -25.99
CA SER A 188 -7.94 -39.15 -25.85
C SER A 188 -6.81 -39.36 -24.84
N VAL A 189 -5.94 -38.36 -24.65
CA VAL A 189 -4.89 -38.36 -23.62
C VAL A 189 -5.50 -38.20 -22.23
N TYR A 190 -6.42 -37.24 -22.08
CA TYR A 190 -7.14 -36.99 -20.82
C TYR A 190 -7.90 -38.23 -20.35
N ASP A 191 -8.71 -38.82 -21.24
CA ASP A 191 -9.49 -40.02 -20.93
C ASP A 191 -8.61 -41.23 -20.63
N TYR A 192 -7.49 -41.40 -21.34
CA TYR A 192 -6.52 -42.45 -21.06
C TYR A 192 -5.87 -42.27 -19.69
N MET A 193 -5.35 -41.08 -19.36
CA MET A 193 -4.70 -40.81 -18.08
C MET A 193 -5.67 -41.01 -16.90
N LYS A 194 -6.93 -40.60 -17.07
CA LYS A 194 -8.00 -40.87 -16.11
C LYS A 194 -8.33 -42.36 -15.99
N SER A 195 -8.32 -43.12 -17.09
CA SER A 195 -8.50 -44.59 -17.08
C SER A 195 -7.38 -45.33 -16.33
N GLN A 196 -6.17 -44.76 -16.31
CA GLN A 196 -5.01 -45.28 -15.59
C GLN A 196 -4.94 -44.79 -14.12
N GLY A 197 -5.95 -44.04 -13.66
CA GLY A 197 -6.05 -43.58 -12.27
C GLY A 197 -5.20 -42.37 -11.92
N TYR A 198 -4.69 -41.63 -12.92
CA TYR A 198 -4.05 -40.34 -12.69
C TYR A 198 -5.10 -39.25 -12.46
N ASP A 199 -4.86 -38.37 -11.49
CA ASP A 199 -5.68 -37.18 -11.23
C ASP A 199 -5.17 -36.04 -12.13
N VAL A 200 -5.80 -35.92 -13.31
CA VAL A 200 -5.51 -34.95 -14.38
C VAL A 200 -6.66 -33.99 -14.57
#